data_AF-C1F356-F1
#
_entry.id   AF-C1F356-F1
#
_cell.length_a   1.000
_cell.length_b   1.000
_cell.length_c   1.000
_cell.angle_alpha   90.00
_cell.angle_beta   90.00
_cell.angle_gamma   90.00
#
_symmetry.space_group_name_H-M   'P 1'
#
loop_
_entity.id
_entity.type
_entity.pdbx_description
1 polymer ?
#
loop_
_entity_poly.entity_id
_entity_poly.type
_entity_poly.pdbx_seq_one_letter_code
_entity_poly.pdbx_strand_id
1 'polypeptide(L)'
;MEGTVPVDYPAAAWSAATAEIGDFDEVVRLYRPRIFRYLIATLGDRDAAESLTQDCFLKAWSARHQFRGESSLMTWLTRIAVNLARDHIRSKRMRFWQKTRAEDMDALDVSEWLADERSTPERSLLAREQVDRVWSAVRGLSPHQKTVFLLRFVEELELPQIAEATGMNENTVKSHLYRALRAVREKAGNAA
;
A
#
# COMPACT_ATOMS: atom_id res chain seq x y z
N MET A 1 -11.34 30.14 51.24
CA MET A 1 -11.81 28.74 51.19
C MET A 1 -12.66 28.60 49.94
N GLU A 2 -12.63 27.39 49.35
CA GLU A 2 -12.99 27.02 47.96
C GLU A 2 -12.04 27.62 46.89
N GLY A 3 -11.28 26.87 46.09
CA GLY A 3 -11.29 25.43 45.87
C GLY A 3 -11.12 25.16 44.36
N THR A 4 -9.95 25.46 43.80
CA THR A 4 -9.58 24.96 42.46
C THR A 4 -9.03 23.55 42.66
N VAL A 5 -9.83 22.54 42.30
CA VAL A 5 -9.34 21.16 42.20
C VAL A 5 -8.57 21.04 40.89
N PRO A 6 -7.29 20.62 40.89
CA PRO A 6 -6.57 20.34 39.66
C PRO A 6 -7.17 19.11 39.00
N VAL A 7 -7.46 19.21 37.69
CA VAL A 7 -7.85 18.03 36.90
C VAL A 7 -6.57 17.22 36.67
N ASP A 8 -6.34 16.25 37.55
CA ASP A 8 -5.29 15.25 37.41
C ASP A 8 -5.59 14.40 36.17
N TYR A 9 -4.98 14.76 35.04
CA TYR A 9 -4.86 13.83 33.92
C TYR A 9 -3.75 12.85 34.27
N PRO A 10 -4.01 11.54 34.38
CA PRO A 10 -2.94 10.58 34.63
C PRO A 10 -1.96 10.62 33.44
N ALA A 11 -0.76 11.13 33.70
CA ALA A 11 0.37 11.16 32.78
C ALA A 11 0.89 9.75 32.37
N ALA A 12 0.17 8.68 32.75
CA ALA A 12 0.59 7.29 32.63
C ALA A 12 -0.23 6.46 31.61
N ALA A 13 -1.00 7.10 30.72
CA ALA A 13 -1.67 6.42 29.60
C ALA A 13 -1.04 6.72 28.22
N TRP A 14 0.18 7.26 28.19
CA TRP A 14 1.03 7.30 26.99
C TRP A 14 1.68 5.92 26.85
N SER A 15 0.84 4.94 26.54
CA SER A 15 1.23 3.55 26.32
C SER A 15 2.20 3.46 25.15
N ALA A 16 3.12 2.49 25.20
CA ALA A 16 4.23 2.20 24.28
C ALA A 16 3.96 2.42 22.77
N ALA A 17 2.70 2.36 22.32
CA ALA A 17 2.28 2.72 20.97
C ALA A 17 2.64 4.15 20.54
N THR A 18 2.64 5.12 21.46
CA THR A 18 3.09 6.50 21.17
C THR A 18 4.61 6.64 21.19
N ALA A 19 5.32 5.74 21.89
CA ALA A 19 6.78 5.69 21.90
C ALA A 19 7.36 5.18 20.57
N GLU A 20 6.67 4.27 19.87
CA GLU A 20 7.04 3.87 18.50
C GLU A 20 6.98 5.03 17.49
N ILE A 21 6.23 6.09 17.80
CA ILE A 21 6.09 7.31 16.98
C ILE A 21 6.86 8.49 17.62
N GLY A 22 7.68 8.24 18.66
CA GLY A 22 8.42 9.27 19.39
C GLY A 22 9.41 10.05 18.53
N ASP A 23 9.96 9.39 17.51
CA ASP A 23 10.73 10.00 16.42
C ASP A 23 10.05 9.70 15.08
N PHE A 24 9.27 10.65 14.59
CA PHE A 24 8.54 10.47 13.34
C PHE A 24 9.44 10.55 12.11
N ASP A 25 10.60 11.20 12.18
CA ASP A 25 11.53 11.25 11.07
C ASP A 25 12.11 9.85 10.83
N GLU A 26 12.40 9.10 11.90
CA GLU A 26 12.80 7.69 11.82
C GLU A 26 11.69 6.80 11.25
N VAL A 27 10.43 7.03 11.64
CA VAL A 27 9.27 6.34 11.05
C VAL A 27 9.20 6.60 9.54
N VAL A 28 9.32 7.86 9.10
CA VAL A 28 9.33 8.19 7.67
C VAL A 28 10.49 7.47 6.97
N ARG A 29 11.70 7.56 7.53
CA ARG A 29 12.90 6.93 6.95
C ARG A 29 12.73 5.43 6.75
N LEU A 30 12.19 4.73 7.75
CA LEU A 30 12.05 3.28 7.75
C LEU A 30 10.91 2.78 6.84
N TYR A 31 9.75 3.45 6.85
CA TYR A 31 8.56 2.96 6.18
C TYR A 31 8.30 3.57 4.80
N ARG A 32 8.93 4.72 4.47
CA ARG A 32 8.72 5.38 3.17
C ARG A 32 9.01 4.48 1.97
N PRO A 33 10.11 3.70 1.91
CA PRO A 33 10.38 2.84 0.76
C PRO A 33 9.25 1.83 0.50
N ARG A 34 8.68 1.26 1.56
CA ARG A 34 7.57 0.29 1.49
C ARG A 34 6.29 0.94 0.99
N ILE A 35 5.90 2.07 1.60
CA ILE A 35 4.70 2.81 1.20
C ILE A 35 4.80 3.28 -0.25
N PHE A 36 5.97 3.77 -0.67
CA PHE A 36 6.23 4.14 -2.05
C PHE A 36 6.09 2.94 -3.00
N ARG A 37 6.72 1.80 -2.68
CA ARG A 37 6.61 0.56 -3.50
C ARG A 37 5.18 0.11 -3.69
N TYR A 38 4.38 0.09 -2.62
CA TYR A 38 2.96 -0.21 -2.72
C TYR A 38 2.22 0.77 -3.65
N LEU A 39 2.47 2.07 -3.51
CA LEU A 39 1.79 3.11 -4.28
C LEU A 39 2.20 3.10 -5.77
N ILE A 40 3.48 2.96 -6.09
CA ILE A 40 3.94 2.86 -7.48
C ILE A 40 3.43 1.59 -8.16
N ALA A 41 3.41 0.45 -7.46
CA ALA A 41 2.84 -0.80 -7.97
C ALA A 41 1.31 -0.71 -8.18
N THR A 42 0.63 0.09 -7.36
CA THR A 42 -0.82 0.29 -7.44
C THR A 42 -1.21 1.25 -8.56
N LEU A 43 -0.48 2.36 -8.70
CA LEU A 43 -0.83 3.49 -9.56
C LEU A 43 -0.15 3.45 -10.92
N GLY A 44 1.03 2.84 -11.03
CA GLY A 44 1.84 2.88 -12.26
C GLY A 44 2.17 4.32 -12.72
N ASP A 45 2.23 5.27 -11.78
CA ASP A 45 2.44 6.70 -12.01
C ASP A 45 3.36 7.21 -10.90
N ARG A 46 4.59 7.60 -11.26
CA ARG A 46 5.63 7.97 -10.30
C ARG A 46 5.28 9.24 -9.54
N ASP A 47 4.83 10.27 -10.22
CA ASP A 47 4.51 11.56 -9.61
C ASP A 47 3.33 11.41 -8.64
N ALA A 48 2.31 10.64 -9.04
CA ALA A 48 1.20 10.31 -8.16
C ALA A 48 1.64 9.46 -6.95
N ALA A 49 2.55 8.49 -7.15
CA ALA A 49 3.05 7.66 -6.06
C ALA A 49 3.92 8.45 -5.08
N GLU A 50 4.80 9.35 -5.54
CA GLU A 50 5.59 10.21 -4.67
C GLU A 50 4.69 11.16 -3.87
N SER A 51 3.73 11.78 -4.53
CA SER A 51 2.76 12.69 -3.90
C SER A 51 1.92 11.97 -2.83
N LEU A 52 1.32 10.82 -3.17
CA LEU A 52 0.51 10.06 -2.21
C LEU A 52 1.35 9.45 -1.09
N THR A 53 2.63 9.17 -1.32
CA THR A 53 3.56 8.76 -0.25
C THR A 53 3.71 9.88 0.77
N GLN A 54 3.93 11.12 0.30
CA GLN A 54 4.01 12.28 1.20
C GLN A 54 2.70 12.49 1.96
N ASP A 55 1.56 12.47 1.26
CA ASP A 55 0.24 12.60 1.87
C ASP A 55 -0.02 11.51 2.93
N CYS A 56 0.47 10.29 2.71
CA CYS A 56 0.37 9.19 3.66
C CYS A 56 1.04 9.56 4.98
N PHE A 57 2.28 10.03 4.95
CA PHE A 57 3.01 10.42 6.16
C PHE A 57 2.48 11.71 6.79
N LEU A 58 1.99 12.68 6.01
CA LEU A 58 1.33 13.88 6.56
C LEU A 58 0.03 13.52 7.30
N LYS A 59 -0.76 12.59 6.75
CA LYS A 59 -1.96 12.06 7.41
C LYS A 59 -1.60 11.24 8.64
N ALA A 60 -0.58 10.38 8.55
CA ALA A 60 -0.10 9.60 9.67
C ALA A 60 0.38 10.51 10.81
N TRP A 61 1.17 11.54 10.50
CA TRP A 61 1.57 12.55 11.48
C TRP A 61 0.35 13.17 12.16
N SER A 62 -0.62 13.65 11.38
CA SER A 62 -1.83 14.29 11.93
C SER A 62 -2.67 13.34 12.81
N ALA A 63 -2.68 12.04 12.47
CA ALA A 63 -3.45 11.02 13.18
C ALA A 63 -2.64 10.22 14.21
N ARG A 64 -1.36 10.54 14.44
CA ARG A 64 -0.46 9.76 15.30
C ARG A 64 -0.98 9.52 16.72
N HIS A 65 -1.67 10.51 17.29
CA HIS A 65 -2.27 10.42 18.63
C HIS A 65 -3.44 9.43 18.71
N GLN A 66 -3.96 9.01 17.57
CA GLN A 66 -5.06 8.03 17.48
C GLN A 66 -4.53 6.60 17.28
N PHE A 67 -3.23 6.42 17.06
CA PHE A 67 -2.63 5.09 16.95
C PHE A 67 -2.54 4.45 18.34
N ARG A 68 -3.30 3.37 18.53
CA ARG A 68 -3.43 2.68 19.83
C ARG A 68 -2.53 1.45 19.97
N GLY A 69 -1.76 1.10 18.94
CA GLY A 69 -0.94 -0.13 18.94
C GLY A 69 -1.74 -1.42 18.84
N GLU A 70 -3.02 -1.35 18.43
CA GLU A 70 -3.87 -2.53 18.18
C GLU A 70 -3.41 -3.31 16.93
N SER A 71 -2.57 -2.70 16.10
CA SER A 71 -1.88 -3.34 14.99
C SER A 71 -0.49 -2.77 14.79
N SER A 72 0.30 -3.42 13.93
CA SER A 72 1.64 -2.93 13.62
C SER A 72 1.57 -1.55 12.97
N LEU A 73 2.56 -0.71 13.22
CA LEU A 73 2.72 0.59 12.58
C LEU A 73 2.67 0.48 11.05
N MET A 74 3.28 -0.57 10.48
CA MET A 74 3.23 -0.85 9.04
C MET A 74 1.80 -1.11 8.55
N THR A 75 1.02 -1.91 9.26
CA THR A 75 -0.39 -2.18 8.92
C THR A 75 -1.21 -0.90 8.92
N TRP A 76 -0.99 -0.05 9.93
CA TRP A 76 -1.66 1.24 10.04
C TRP A 76 -1.30 2.21 8.91
N LEU A 77 -0.01 2.37 8.59
CA LEU A 77 0.43 3.19 7.45
C LEU A 77 -0.11 2.65 6.12
N THR A 78 -0.12 1.33 5.96
CA THR A 78 -0.68 0.66 4.78
C THR A 78 -2.16 0.98 4.62
N ARG A 79 -2.94 0.97 5.71
CA ARG A 79 -4.36 1.35 5.69
C ARG A 79 -4.56 2.78 5.16
N ILE A 80 -3.72 3.72 5.58
CA ILE A 80 -3.75 5.10 5.08
C ILE A 80 -3.43 5.12 3.59
N ALA A 81 -2.37 4.43 3.16
CA ALA A 81 -1.95 4.35 1.76
C ALA A 81 -3.01 3.70 0.84
N VAL A 82 -3.65 2.61 1.27
CA VAL A 82 -4.73 1.93 0.55
C VAL A 82 -5.90 2.89 0.32
N ASN A 83 -6.29 3.65 1.36
CA ASN A 83 -7.39 4.61 1.25
C ASN A 83 -7.04 5.75 0.29
N LEU A 84 -5.83 6.31 0.39
CA LEU A 84 -5.32 7.33 -0.52
C LEU A 84 -5.31 6.85 -1.97
N ALA A 85 -4.81 5.65 -2.25
CA ALA A 85 -4.80 5.08 -3.59
C ALA A 85 -6.22 4.89 -4.14
N ARG A 86 -7.15 4.36 -3.32
CA ARG A 86 -8.56 4.19 -3.71
C ARG A 86 -9.22 5.53 -4.05
N ASP A 87 -8.99 6.55 -3.23
CA ASP A 87 -9.53 7.89 -3.47
C ASP A 87 -8.95 8.54 -4.72
N HIS A 88 -7.64 8.40 -4.94
CA HIS A 88 -6.97 8.89 -6.14
C HIS A 88 -7.53 8.22 -7.41
N ILE A 89 -7.64 6.88 -7.42
CA ILE A 89 -8.17 6.11 -8.56
C ILE A 89 -9.64 6.48 -8.82
N ARG A 90 -10.46 6.58 -7.77
CA ARG A 90 -11.88 6.97 -7.88
C ARG A 90 -12.01 8.37 -8.48
N SER A 91 -11.19 9.31 -8.03
CA SER A 91 -11.19 10.69 -8.50
C SER A 91 -10.70 10.81 -9.95
N LYS A 92 -9.62 10.09 -10.31
CA LYS A 92 -9.11 10.01 -11.68
C LYS A 92 -10.18 9.43 -12.62
N ARG A 93 -10.86 8.36 -12.19
CA ARG A 93 -11.97 7.77 -12.94
C ARG A 93 -13.13 8.75 -13.12
N MET A 94 -13.53 9.48 -12.08
CA MET A 94 -14.60 10.48 -12.19
C MET A 94 -14.24 11.59 -13.19
N ARG A 95 -13.02 12.14 -13.10
CA ARG A 95 -12.52 13.13 -14.07
C ARG A 95 -12.48 12.57 -15.49
N PHE A 96 -12.09 11.30 -15.65
CA PHE A 96 -12.09 10.61 -16.94
C PHE A 96 -13.51 10.43 -17.50
N TRP A 97 -14.48 10.03 -16.69
CA TRP A 97 -15.90 9.96 -17.10
C TRP A 97 -16.46 11.34 -17.47
N GLN A 98 -16.02 12.40 -16.80
CA GLN A 98 -16.38 13.78 -17.17
C GLN A 98 -15.72 14.23 -18.49
N LYS A 99 -14.60 13.61 -18.89
CA LYS A 99 -13.86 13.93 -20.13
C LYS A 99 -14.22 13.03 -21.32
N THR A 100 -14.77 11.83 -21.06
CA THR A 100 -15.22 10.74 -21.96
C THR A 100 -14.27 10.31 -23.09
N ARG A 101 -14.01 8.99 -23.13
CA ARG A 101 -13.35 8.19 -24.20
C ARG A 101 -11.86 8.45 -24.42
N ALA A 102 -11.10 7.35 -24.37
CA ALA A 102 -9.67 7.20 -24.60
C ALA A 102 -8.77 7.69 -23.47
N GLU A 103 -8.11 6.74 -22.81
CA GLU A 103 -6.64 6.64 -22.79
C GLU A 103 -6.25 5.50 -21.85
N ASP A 104 -5.56 4.52 -22.42
CA ASP A 104 -4.88 3.48 -21.68
C ASP A 104 -3.90 4.12 -20.71
N MET A 105 -3.83 3.57 -19.49
CA MET A 105 -2.79 3.98 -18.56
C MET A 105 -1.43 3.71 -19.20
N ASP A 106 -0.66 4.77 -19.45
CA ASP A 106 0.72 4.67 -19.90
C ASP A 106 1.45 3.64 -19.04
N ALA A 107 1.91 2.58 -19.68
CA ALA A 107 2.56 1.46 -19.03
C ALA A 107 3.99 1.89 -18.68
N LEU A 108 4.16 2.50 -17.50
CA LEU A 108 5.47 2.56 -16.86
C LEU A 108 5.94 1.13 -16.57
N ASP A 109 7.20 0.83 -16.89
CA ASP A 109 7.84 -0.44 -16.57
C ASP A 109 8.08 -0.51 -15.05
N VAL A 110 7.08 -1.01 -14.33
CA VAL A 110 7.11 -1.17 -12.87
C VAL A 110 8.16 -2.19 -12.43
N SER A 111 8.67 -3.04 -13.33
CA SER A 111 9.64 -4.08 -12.98
C SER A 111 10.96 -3.50 -12.46
N GLU A 112 11.43 -2.41 -13.06
CA GLU A 112 12.69 -1.75 -12.69
C GLU A 112 12.63 -1.17 -11.26
N TRP A 113 11.45 -0.69 -10.86
CA TRP A 113 11.23 -0.07 -9.54
C TRP A 113 11.02 -1.08 -8.41
N LEU A 114 10.81 -2.35 -8.75
CA LEU A 114 10.57 -3.44 -7.81
C LEU A 114 11.66 -4.51 -7.85
N ALA A 115 12.67 -4.34 -8.72
CA ALA A 115 13.84 -5.21 -8.79
C ALA A 115 14.70 -5.04 -7.54
N ASP A 116 15.15 -6.16 -6.97
CA ASP A 116 16.13 -6.18 -5.89
C ASP A 116 17.53 -5.82 -6.46
N GLU A 117 18.24 -4.89 -5.82
CA GLU A 117 19.53 -4.33 -6.27
C GLU A 117 20.66 -5.38 -6.39
N ARG A 118 20.40 -6.64 -6.03
CA ARG A 118 21.41 -7.72 -5.92
C ARG A 118 21.47 -8.69 -7.10
N SER A 119 20.79 -8.41 -8.23
CA SER A 119 20.70 -9.37 -9.36
C SER A 119 21.69 -9.07 -10.52
N THR A 120 22.30 -10.12 -11.08
CA THR A 120 23.30 -10.03 -12.19
C THR A 120 22.66 -9.84 -13.58
N PRO A 121 23.33 -9.18 -14.55
CA PRO A 121 22.72 -8.69 -15.82
C PRO A 121 22.10 -9.76 -16.74
N GLU A 122 22.67 -10.96 -16.84
CA GLU A 122 22.21 -11.99 -17.79
C GLU A 122 21.06 -12.85 -17.22
N ARG A 123 21.11 -13.16 -15.92
CA ARG A 123 19.93 -13.68 -15.19
C ARG A 123 18.81 -12.65 -15.11
N SER A 124 19.15 -11.37 -15.19
CA SER A 124 18.22 -10.26 -15.12
C SER A 124 17.33 -10.16 -16.38
N LEU A 125 17.77 -10.54 -17.58
CA LEU A 125 16.91 -10.38 -18.77
C LEU A 125 15.72 -11.36 -18.79
N LEU A 126 15.99 -12.65 -18.60
CA LEU A 126 14.94 -13.68 -18.50
C LEU A 126 14.08 -13.49 -17.24
N ALA A 127 14.68 -13.05 -16.13
CA ALA A 127 13.94 -12.70 -14.93
C ALA A 127 13.05 -11.47 -15.14
N ARG A 128 13.53 -10.44 -15.85
CA ARG A 128 12.75 -9.24 -16.22
C ARG A 128 11.55 -9.64 -17.07
N GLU A 129 11.73 -10.45 -18.12
CA GLU A 129 10.60 -10.91 -18.95
C GLU A 129 9.55 -11.71 -18.16
N GLN A 130 9.96 -12.50 -17.16
CA GLN A 130 9.01 -13.18 -16.27
C GLN A 130 8.30 -12.20 -15.34
N VAL A 131 9.05 -11.26 -14.76
CA VAL A 131 8.53 -10.21 -13.87
C VAL A 131 7.54 -9.31 -14.63
N ASP A 132 7.85 -8.91 -15.86
CA ASP A 132 6.99 -8.12 -16.74
C ASP A 132 5.68 -8.83 -17.05
N ARG A 133 5.75 -10.14 -17.29
CA ARG A 133 4.55 -10.98 -17.49
C ARG A 133 3.68 -10.99 -16.25
N VAL A 134 4.26 -11.16 -15.07
CA VAL A 134 3.54 -11.09 -13.80
C VAL A 134 2.91 -9.71 -13.62
N TRP A 135 3.67 -8.62 -13.82
CA TRP A 135 3.15 -7.25 -13.69
C TRP A 135 2.04 -6.93 -14.70
N SER A 136 2.17 -7.41 -15.93
CA SER A 136 1.13 -7.32 -16.95
C SER A 136 -0.15 -8.04 -16.52
N ALA A 137 -0.03 -9.22 -15.93
CA ALA A 137 -1.17 -9.92 -15.38
C ALA A 137 -1.81 -9.19 -14.19
N VAL A 138 -0.98 -8.66 -13.28
CA VAL A 138 -1.41 -7.86 -12.11
C VAL A 138 -2.14 -6.59 -12.54
N ARG A 139 -1.70 -5.92 -13.63
CA ARG A 139 -2.38 -4.73 -14.17
C ARG A 139 -3.84 -5.01 -14.52
N GLY A 140 -4.14 -6.21 -15.04
CA GLY A 140 -5.48 -6.63 -15.41
C GLY A 140 -6.37 -7.12 -14.26
N LEU A 141 -5.89 -7.13 -13.02
CA LEU A 141 -6.69 -7.50 -11.85
C LEU A 141 -7.71 -6.42 -11.48
N SER A 142 -8.83 -6.83 -10.88
CA SER A 142 -9.77 -5.86 -10.29
C SER A 142 -9.10 -5.09 -9.14
N PRO A 143 -9.57 -3.88 -8.79
CA PRO A 143 -8.93 -3.07 -7.75
C PRO A 143 -8.73 -3.80 -6.42
N HIS A 144 -9.72 -4.58 -5.98
CA HIS A 144 -9.63 -5.36 -4.74
C HIS A 144 -8.65 -6.54 -4.87
N GLN A 145 -8.65 -7.24 -6.02
CA GLN A 145 -7.70 -8.33 -6.28
C GLN A 145 -6.27 -7.82 -6.33
N LYS A 146 -6.03 -6.71 -7.05
CA LYS A 146 -4.72 -6.05 -7.13
C LYS A 146 -4.24 -5.63 -5.74
N THR A 147 -5.09 -4.95 -4.96
CA THR A 147 -4.75 -4.53 -3.59
C THR A 147 -4.31 -5.71 -2.73
N VAL A 148 -5.13 -6.76 -2.66
CA VAL A 148 -4.82 -7.94 -1.84
C VAL A 148 -3.55 -8.66 -2.33
N PHE A 149 -3.35 -8.75 -3.64
CA PHE A 149 -2.15 -9.34 -4.23
C PHE A 149 -0.89 -8.55 -3.86
N LEU A 150 -0.89 -7.23 -4.03
CA LEU A 150 0.25 -6.37 -3.71
C LEU A 150 0.57 -6.40 -2.22
N LEU A 151 -0.44 -6.31 -1.36
CA LEU A 151 -0.22 -6.38 0.08
C LEU A 151 0.35 -7.74 0.52
N ARG A 152 -0.04 -8.83 -0.14
CA ARG A 152 0.50 -10.16 0.17
C ARG A 152 1.93 -10.37 -0.34
N PHE A 153 2.22 -9.98 -1.58
CA PHE A 153 3.45 -10.39 -2.26
C PHE A 153 4.51 -9.30 -2.40
N VAL A 154 4.13 -8.03 -2.30
CA VAL A 154 5.08 -6.89 -2.32
C VAL A 154 5.35 -6.41 -0.91
N GLU A 155 4.31 -6.33 -0.09
CA GLU A 155 4.43 -5.88 1.30
C GLU A 155 4.47 -7.02 2.33
N GLU A 156 4.43 -8.28 1.88
CA GLU A 156 4.58 -9.48 2.71
C GLU A 156 3.62 -9.54 3.92
N LEU A 157 2.45 -8.91 3.81
CA LEU A 157 1.46 -8.93 4.89
C LEU A 157 0.74 -10.27 4.97
N GLU A 158 0.41 -10.69 6.19
CA GLU A 158 -0.42 -11.85 6.45
C GLU A 158 -1.90 -11.53 6.27
N LEU A 159 -2.72 -12.56 5.99
CA LEU A 159 -4.15 -12.37 5.67
C LEU A 159 -4.93 -11.54 6.72
N PRO A 160 -4.73 -11.72 8.04
CA PRO A 160 -5.39 -10.88 9.05
C PRO A 160 -4.95 -9.40 8.96
N GLN A 161 -3.68 -9.14 8.69
CA GLN A 161 -3.16 -7.77 8.53
C GLN A 161 -3.71 -7.11 7.26
N ILE A 162 -3.88 -7.88 6.17
CA ILE A 162 -4.51 -7.40 4.95
C ILE A 162 -5.99 -7.08 5.19
N ALA A 163 -6.70 -7.94 5.92
CA ALA A 163 -8.09 -7.72 6.29
C ALA A 163 -8.23 -6.40 7.08
N GLU A 164 -7.39 -6.19 8.07
CA GLU A 164 -7.36 -4.95 8.84
C GLU A 164 -6.98 -3.72 7.99
N ALA A 165 -5.93 -3.81 7.18
CA ALA A 165 -5.45 -2.69 6.35
C ALA A 165 -6.49 -2.26 5.30
N THR A 166 -7.29 -3.20 4.80
CA THR A 166 -8.28 -2.95 3.76
C THR A 166 -9.70 -2.75 4.27
N GLY A 167 -9.97 -3.07 5.54
CA GLY A 167 -11.30 -3.09 6.14
C GLY A 167 -12.20 -4.22 5.62
N MET A 168 -11.64 -5.22 4.94
CA MET A 168 -12.36 -6.40 4.46
C MET A 168 -12.32 -7.51 5.51
N ASN A 169 -13.32 -8.40 5.54
CA ASN A 169 -13.20 -9.62 6.36
C ASN A 169 -12.19 -10.59 5.71
N GLU A 170 -11.58 -11.47 6.52
CA GLU A 170 -10.56 -12.41 6.07
C GLU A 170 -11.03 -13.37 4.95
N ASN A 171 -12.30 -13.79 4.95
CA ASN A 171 -12.83 -14.68 3.91
C ASN A 171 -12.92 -13.97 2.55
N THR A 172 -13.26 -12.68 2.55
CA THR A 172 -13.24 -11.83 1.38
C THR A 172 -11.80 -11.61 0.89
N VAL A 173 -10.84 -11.40 1.79
CA VAL A 173 -9.41 -11.34 1.44
C VAL A 173 -8.95 -12.64 0.79
N LYS A 174 -9.22 -13.80 1.39
CA LYS A 174 -8.91 -15.13 0.83
C LYS A 174 -9.49 -15.32 -0.57
N SER A 175 -10.76 -14.94 -0.74
CA SER A 175 -11.46 -15.04 -2.03
C SER A 175 -10.84 -14.15 -3.11
N HIS A 176 -10.47 -12.90 -2.76
CA HIS A 176 -9.77 -12.00 -3.69
C HIS A 176 -8.38 -12.51 -4.04
N LEU A 177 -7.62 -12.98 -3.05
CA LEU A 177 -6.28 -13.52 -3.26
C LEU A 177 -6.30 -14.75 -4.16
N TYR A 178 -7.23 -15.68 -3.92
CA TYR A 178 -7.41 -16.86 -4.77
C TYR A 178 -7.68 -16.48 -6.23
N ARG A 179 -8.62 -15.55 -6.46
CA ARG A 179 -8.95 -15.07 -7.81
C ARG A 179 -7.78 -14.33 -8.46
N ALA A 180 -7.04 -13.53 -7.70
CA ALA A 180 -5.85 -12.83 -8.17
C ALA A 180 -4.77 -13.83 -8.62
N LEU A 181 -4.45 -14.81 -7.79
CA LEU A 181 -3.48 -15.86 -8.09
C LEU A 181 -3.86 -16.66 -9.33
N ARG A 182 -5.14 -17.02 -9.48
CA ARG A 182 -5.65 -17.71 -10.66
C ARG A 182 -5.41 -16.89 -11.93
N ALA A 183 -5.80 -15.62 -11.93
CA ALA A 183 -5.66 -14.73 -13.07
C ALA A 183 -4.17 -14.47 -13.42
N VAL A 184 -3.31 -14.29 -12.41
CA VAL A 184 -1.88 -14.12 -12.61
C VAL A 184 -1.26 -15.39 -13.20
N ARG A 185 -1.59 -16.57 -12.65
CA ARG A 185 -1.08 -17.85 -13.17
C ARG A 185 -1.54 -18.12 -14.60
N GLU A 186 -2.80 -17.87 -14.93
CA GLU A 186 -3.32 -18.06 -16.29
C GLU A 186 -2.61 -17.15 -17.30
N LYS A 187 -2.42 -15.86 -16.97
CA LYS A 187 -1.78 -14.91 -17.90
C LYS A 187 -0.25 -15.02 -17.97
N ALA A 188 0.41 -15.27 -16.84
CA ALA A 188 1.86 -15.40 -16.80
C ALA A 188 2.34 -16.80 -17.21
N GLY A 189 1.48 -17.83 -17.08
CA GLY A 189 1.79 -19.22 -17.40
C GLY A 189 1.45 -19.67 -18.84
N ASN A 190 0.48 -19.04 -19.53
CA ASN A 190 0.07 -19.43 -20.89
C ASN A 190 0.92 -18.82 -22.03
N ALA A 191 2.15 -18.39 -21.76
CA ALA A 191 3.08 -17.97 -22.82
C ALA A 191 4.12 -19.07 -23.05
N ALA A 192 3.66 -20.16 -23.67
CA ALA A 192 4.45 -21.23 -24.28
C ALA A 192 3.74 -21.71 -25.55
#